data_AF-A0A843CMC5-F1
#
_entry.id   AF-A0A843CMC5-F1
#
_cell.length_a   1.000
_cell.length_b   1.000
_cell.length_c   1.000
_cell.angle_alpha   90.00
_cell.angle_beta   90.00
_cell.angle_gamma   90.00
#
_symmetry.space_group_name_H-M   'P 1'
#
loop_
_entity.id
_entity.type
_entity.pdbx_description
1 polymer ?
#
loop_
_entity_poly.entity_id
_entity_poly.type
_entity_poly.pdbx_seq_one_letter_code
_entity_poly.pdbx_strand_id
1 'polypeptide(L)'
;MVSRAKDSDQIGLFCHQNADPDATCSAFSLQSLLQKLAPATTTKIVCPEGVSASTKQLLENLGVNVPDGKLPGSLDLAILVDTNTLDQLGEAGGKLLEANIPIVVVDHHHPHPDTVKVASQLVIDESAAAAAEVVYNLWQPSETTLGAHEARALLAAIFVETKHFLLA
;
A
#
# COMPACT_ATOMS: atom_id res chain seq x y z
N MET A 1 -1.48 -1.63 -13.54
CA MET A 1 -1.70 -2.20 -12.19
C MET A 1 -2.72 -3.34 -12.26
N VAL A 2 -3.96 -3.12 -12.69
CA VAL A 2 -5.01 -4.17 -12.73
C VAL A 2 -4.64 -5.38 -13.60
N SER A 3 -4.08 -5.19 -14.79
CA SER A 3 -3.62 -6.30 -15.64
C SER A 3 -2.56 -7.14 -14.94
N ARG A 4 -1.49 -6.50 -14.46
CA ARG A 4 -0.43 -7.16 -13.67
C ARG A 4 -1.00 -7.91 -12.46
N ALA A 5 -1.99 -7.33 -11.78
CA ALA A 5 -2.62 -7.98 -10.65
C ALA A 5 -3.33 -9.27 -11.08
N LYS A 6 -4.08 -9.25 -12.18
CA LYS A 6 -4.74 -10.44 -12.76
C LYS A 6 -3.78 -11.51 -13.27
N ASP A 7 -2.57 -11.11 -13.67
CA ASP A 7 -1.50 -12.01 -14.13
C ASP A 7 -0.63 -12.54 -12.99
N SER A 8 -0.89 -12.15 -11.74
CA SER A 8 -0.14 -12.55 -10.55
C SER A 8 -0.95 -13.54 -9.71
N ASP A 9 -0.30 -14.59 -9.21
CA ASP A 9 -0.91 -15.51 -8.23
C ASP A 9 -0.79 -14.92 -6.82
N GLN A 10 0.35 -14.28 -6.50
CA GLN A 10 0.65 -13.70 -5.20
C GLN A 10 1.21 -12.27 -5.31
N ILE A 11 0.51 -11.32 -4.69
CA ILE A 11 0.91 -9.91 -4.57
C ILE A 11 1.25 -9.56 -3.12
N GLY A 12 2.34 -8.82 -2.93
CA GLY A 12 2.72 -8.22 -1.66
C GLY A 12 2.50 -6.72 -1.70
N LEU A 13 1.71 -6.21 -0.75
CA LEU A 13 1.53 -4.77 -0.52
C LEU A 13 2.47 -4.35 0.60
N PHE A 14 3.52 -3.60 0.26
CA PHE A 14 4.60 -3.25 1.16
C PHE A 14 4.44 -1.82 1.67
N CYS A 15 4.28 -1.68 2.98
CA CYS A 15 4.39 -0.39 3.67
C CYS A 15 5.84 -0.08 4.02
N HIS A 16 6.13 1.14 4.46
CA HIS A 16 7.41 1.48 5.09
C HIS A 16 7.61 0.81 6.46
N GLN A 17 8.84 0.84 6.97
CA GLN A 17 9.17 0.46 8.34
C GLN A 17 8.37 1.24 9.38
N ASN A 18 7.94 0.58 10.46
CA ASN A 18 7.12 1.19 11.52
C ASN A 18 5.87 1.89 10.93
N ALA A 19 5.15 1.15 10.09
CA ALA A 19 4.09 1.69 9.24
C ALA A 19 3.03 2.46 10.04
N ASP A 20 2.63 3.60 9.51
CA ASP A 20 1.67 4.50 10.12
C ASP A 20 0.25 4.27 9.55
N PRO A 21 -0.76 5.07 9.97
CA PRO A 21 -2.11 4.95 9.43
C PRO A 21 -2.22 5.16 7.92
N ASP A 22 -1.43 6.05 7.31
CA ASP A 22 -1.53 6.29 5.87
C ASP A 22 -1.08 5.06 5.10
N ALA A 23 0.11 4.54 5.37
CA ALA A 23 0.59 3.32 4.75
C ALA A 23 -0.34 2.12 4.96
N THR A 24 -0.76 1.87 6.21
CA THR A 24 -1.52 0.65 6.55
C THR A 24 -2.95 0.68 6.05
N CYS A 25 -3.66 1.80 6.18
CA CYS A 25 -5.04 1.92 5.72
C CYS A 25 -5.12 2.02 4.19
N SER A 26 -4.15 2.68 3.56
CA SER A 26 -4.00 2.69 2.10
C SER A 26 -3.77 1.29 1.56
N ALA A 27 -2.85 0.52 2.16
CA ALA A 27 -2.60 -0.86 1.77
C ALA A 27 -3.84 -1.75 1.98
N PHE A 28 -4.57 -1.58 3.08
CA PHE A 28 -5.83 -2.30 3.32
C PHE A 28 -6.90 -2.00 2.26
N SER A 29 -7.12 -0.72 1.96
CA SER A 29 -8.11 -0.32 0.95
C SER A 29 -7.70 -0.80 -0.45
N LEU A 30 -6.42 -0.66 -0.81
CA LEU A 30 -5.90 -1.16 -2.08
C LEU A 30 -6.00 -2.69 -2.17
N GLN A 31 -5.73 -3.41 -1.08
CA GLN A 31 -5.92 -4.85 -1.02
C GLN A 31 -7.37 -5.24 -1.33
N SER A 32 -8.35 -4.57 -0.74
CA SER A 32 -9.78 -4.82 -1.02
C SER A 32 -10.13 -4.52 -2.48
N LEU A 33 -9.61 -3.43 -3.05
CA LEU A 33 -9.80 -3.11 -4.47
C LEU A 33 -9.24 -4.22 -5.36
N LEU A 34 -8.00 -4.67 -5.10
CA LEU A 34 -7.35 -5.73 -5.86
C LEU A 34 -8.11 -7.05 -5.76
N GLN A 35 -8.60 -7.42 -4.58
CA GLN A 35 -9.41 -8.64 -4.40
C GLN A 35 -10.72 -8.59 -5.20
N LYS A 36 -11.33 -7.41 -5.37
CA LYS A 36 -12.52 -7.25 -6.20
C LYS A 36 -12.20 -7.30 -7.70
N LEU A 37 -11.07 -6.73 -8.13
CA LEU A 37 -10.68 -6.65 -9.53
C LEU A 37 -9.97 -7.91 -10.06
N ALA A 38 -9.27 -8.63 -9.19
CA ALA A 38 -8.48 -9.82 -9.47
C ALA A 38 -8.74 -10.90 -8.38
N PRO A 39 -9.95 -11.49 -8.33
CA PRO A 39 -10.36 -12.37 -7.24
C PRO A 39 -9.60 -13.70 -7.15
N ALA A 40 -8.88 -14.09 -8.21
CA ALA A 40 -8.01 -15.27 -8.21
C ALA A 40 -6.65 -15.01 -7.54
N THR A 41 -6.29 -13.74 -7.33
CA THR A 41 -4.99 -13.33 -6.83
C THR A 41 -4.97 -13.23 -5.32
N THR A 42 -4.00 -13.89 -4.70
CA THR A 42 -3.78 -13.78 -3.26
C THR A 42 -2.95 -12.53 -2.97
N THR A 43 -3.38 -11.79 -1.96
CA THR A 43 -2.74 -10.52 -1.56
C THR A 43 -2.30 -10.59 -0.11
N LYS A 44 -1.13 -10.05 0.21
CA LYS A 44 -0.65 -9.93 1.58
C LYS A 44 -0.07 -8.55 1.85
N ILE A 45 -0.51 -7.91 2.94
CA ILE A 45 0.10 -6.67 3.44
C ILE A 45 1.33 -7.03 4.26
N VAL A 46 2.44 -6.34 4.00
CA VAL A 46 3.74 -6.53 4.63
C VAL A 46 4.20 -5.18 5.15
N CYS A 47 4.36 -5.08 6.47
CA CYS A 47 4.98 -3.92 7.12
C CYS A 47 6.31 -4.38 7.73
N PRO A 48 7.46 -4.06 7.11
CA PRO A 48 8.77 -4.29 7.69
C PRO A 48 8.82 -3.69 9.10
N GLU A 49 9.39 -4.42 10.06
CA GLU A 49 9.44 -4.00 11.48
C GLU A 49 8.07 -3.80 12.15
N GLY A 50 6.97 -4.15 11.47
CA GLY A 50 5.61 -4.06 11.97
C GLY A 50 5.00 -2.66 11.86
N VAL A 51 4.00 -2.41 12.69
CA VAL A 51 3.25 -1.16 12.76
C VAL A 51 3.48 -0.51 14.14
N SER A 52 3.38 0.81 14.22
CA SER A 52 3.48 1.52 15.51
C SER A 52 2.35 1.09 16.47
N ALA A 53 2.54 1.27 17.79
CA ALA A 53 1.51 0.92 18.78
C ALA A 53 0.19 1.70 18.58
N SER A 54 0.27 2.98 18.23
CA SER A 54 -0.89 3.81 17.91
C SER A 54 -1.58 3.35 16.61
N THR A 55 -0.81 3.00 15.58
CA THR A 55 -1.36 2.44 14.34
C THR A 55 -2.06 1.12 14.62
N LYS A 56 -1.45 0.24 15.42
CA LYS A 56 -2.05 -1.04 15.81
C LYS A 56 -3.41 -0.85 16.46
N GLN A 57 -3.51 0.03 17.45
CA GLN A 57 -4.76 0.32 18.14
C GLN A 57 -5.81 0.92 17.18
N LEU A 58 -5.40 1.78 16.25
CA LEU A 58 -6.29 2.32 15.22
C LEU A 58 -6.85 1.20 14.34
N LEU A 59 -5.99 0.32 13.83
CA LEU A 59 -6.41 -0.81 12.98
C LEU A 59 -7.39 -1.73 13.70
N GLU A 60 -7.11 -2.07 14.97
CA GLU A 60 -8.01 -2.87 15.81
C GLU A 60 -9.38 -2.19 15.97
N ASN A 61 -9.43 -0.88 16.21
CA ASN A 61 -10.68 -0.12 16.32
C ASN A 61 -11.45 -0.04 15.00
N LEU A 62 -10.74 -0.02 13.87
CA LEU A 62 -11.35 -0.06 12.55
C LEU A 62 -11.85 -1.46 12.17
N GLY A 63 -11.38 -2.51 12.85
CA GLY A 63 -11.64 -3.90 12.47
C GLY A 63 -10.74 -4.40 11.34
N VAL A 64 -9.60 -3.75 11.12
CA VAL A 64 -8.60 -4.12 10.13
C VAL A 64 -7.57 -5.05 10.76
N ASN A 65 -7.25 -6.14 10.07
CA ASN A 65 -6.22 -7.07 10.54
C ASN A 65 -4.85 -6.40 10.57
N VAL A 66 -4.18 -6.48 11.71
CA VAL A 66 -2.81 -5.99 11.86
C VAL A 66 -1.86 -6.92 11.07
N PRO A 67 -1.04 -6.38 10.14
CA PRO A 67 -0.10 -7.19 9.37
C PRO A 67 0.87 -7.97 10.27
N ASP A 68 1.13 -9.22 9.94
CA ASP A 68 1.96 -10.13 10.75
C ASP A 68 3.48 -9.94 10.54
N GLY A 69 3.87 -9.00 9.66
CA GLY A 69 5.26 -8.69 9.32
C GLY A 69 5.98 -9.77 8.50
N LYS A 70 5.30 -10.85 8.10
CA LYS A 70 5.93 -11.97 7.40
C LYS A 70 5.79 -11.83 5.89
N LEU A 71 6.90 -11.95 5.17
CA LEU A 71 6.90 -12.09 3.72
C LEU A 71 6.16 -13.37 3.29
N PRO A 72 5.41 -13.34 2.18
CA PRO A 72 4.90 -14.56 1.57
C PRO A 72 6.06 -15.43 1.04
N GLY A 73 5.84 -16.75 0.94
CA GLY A 73 6.87 -17.70 0.50
C GLY A 73 7.21 -17.60 -0.99
N SER A 74 6.32 -17.05 -1.80
CA SER A 74 6.50 -16.67 -3.20
C SER A 74 5.88 -15.30 -3.44
N LEU A 75 6.29 -14.62 -4.50
CA LEU A 75 5.80 -13.30 -4.85
C LEU A 75 5.96 -13.09 -6.36
N ASP A 76 4.89 -12.65 -7.03
CA ASP A 76 4.94 -12.35 -8.47
C ASP A 76 4.95 -10.84 -8.73
N LEU A 77 4.50 -10.05 -7.74
CA LEU A 77 4.38 -8.60 -7.82
C LEU A 77 4.53 -7.97 -6.44
N ALA A 78 5.33 -6.91 -6.36
CA ALA A 78 5.42 -6.04 -5.20
C ALA A 78 4.74 -4.70 -5.50
N ILE A 79 3.85 -4.28 -4.61
CA ILE A 79 3.24 -2.94 -4.63
C ILE A 79 3.70 -2.20 -3.39
N LEU A 80 4.54 -1.19 -3.56
CA LEU A 80 4.92 -0.28 -2.50
C LEU A 80 3.77 0.71 -2.26
N VAL A 81 3.35 0.87 -1.02
CA VAL A 81 2.24 1.74 -0.62
C VAL A 81 2.75 2.70 0.45
N ASP A 82 2.65 4.01 0.16
CA ASP A 82 3.16 5.08 1.02
C ASP A 82 4.66 4.93 1.32
N THR A 83 5.39 4.47 0.32
CA THR A 83 6.85 4.38 0.36
C THR A 83 7.38 4.37 -1.06
N ASN A 84 8.42 5.16 -1.29
CA ASN A 84 9.10 5.21 -2.58
C ASN A 84 10.59 4.96 -2.48
N THR A 85 11.07 4.33 -1.41
CA THR A 85 12.46 3.88 -1.29
C THR A 85 12.54 2.42 -0.89
N LEU A 86 13.43 1.66 -1.53
CA LEU A 86 13.63 0.25 -1.15
C LEU A 86 14.28 0.09 0.22
N ASP A 87 14.98 1.12 0.72
CA ASP A 87 15.58 1.13 2.05
C ASP A 87 14.51 1.08 3.15
N GLN A 88 13.37 1.74 2.93
CA GLN A 88 12.20 1.67 3.83
C GLN A 88 11.56 0.27 3.86
N LEU A 89 11.97 -0.64 2.98
CA LEU A 89 11.53 -2.04 3.00
C LEU A 89 12.44 -2.95 3.86
N GLY A 90 13.56 -2.42 4.36
CA GLY A 90 14.57 -3.21 5.06
C GLY A 90 15.09 -4.37 4.20
N GLU A 91 15.27 -5.56 4.80
CA GLU A 91 15.72 -6.76 4.06
C GLU A 91 14.81 -7.15 2.90
N ALA A 92 13.53 -6.78 2.94
CA ALA A 92 12.60 -7.12 1.86
C ALA A 92 13.01 -6.43 0.55
N GLY A 93 13.52 -5.20 0.60
CA GLY A 93 13.94 -4.46 -0.59
C GLY A 93 15.01 -5.20 -1.40
N GLY A 94 16.04 -5.70 -0.73
CA GLY A 94 17.08 -6.52 -1.37
C GLY A 94 16.53 -7.81 -1.98
N LYS A 95 15.66 -8.52 -1.25
CA LYS A 95 15.04 -9.77 -1.73
C LYS A 95 14.18 -9.55 -2.98
N LEU A 96 13.46 -8.43 -3.07
CA LEU A 96 12.67 -8.09 -4.25
C LEU A 96 13.55 -7.87 -5.49
N LEU A 97 14.68 -7.16 -5.32
CA LEU A 97 15.63 -6.92 -6.41
C LEU A 97 16.32 -8.20 -6.87
N GLU A 98 16.82 -9.01 -5.93
CA GLU A 98 17.50 -10.29 -6.22
C GLU A 98 16.60 -11.26 -6.99
N ALA A 99 15.32 -11.31 -6.62
CA ALA A 99 14.33 -12.16 -7.28
C ALA A 99 13.73 -11.54 -8.56
N ASN A 100 14.15 -10.33 -8.96
CA ASN A 100 13.61 -9.58 -10.10
C ASN A 100 12.08 -9.41 -10.05
N ILE A 101 11.53 -9.20 -8.85
CA ILE A 101 10.10 -9.01 -8.68
C ILE A 101 9.69 -7.66 -9.30
N PRO A 102 8.69 -7.62 -10.20
CA PRO A 102 8.14 -6.37 -10.68
C PRO A 102 7.63 -5.51 -9.54
N ILE A 103 8.02 -4.23 -9.55
CA ILE A 103 7.66 -3.25 -8.53
C ILE A 103 6.64 -2.25 -9.09
N VAL A 104 5.57 -2.00 -8.35
CA VAL A 104 4.64 -0.90 -8.57
C VAL A 104 4.71 0.02 -7.35
N VAL A 105 4.72 1.33 -7.57
CA VAL A 105 4.68 2.32 -6.46
C VAL A 105 3.34 3.02 -6.47
N VAL A 106 2.70 3.10 -5.30
CA VAL A 106 1.49 3.87 -5.02
C VAL A 106 1.81 4.82 -3.87
N ASP A 107 2.01 6.10 -4.18
CA ASP A 107 2.57 7.06 -3.22
C ASP A 107 2.16 8.50 -3.58
N HIS A 108 2.32 9.42 -2.63
CA HIS A 108 2.10 10.85 -2.83
C HIS A 108 3.38 11.68 -2.66
N HIS A 109 4.48 11.07 -2.25
CA HIS A 109 5.77 11.77 -2.14
C HIS A 109 6.46 11.92 -3.50
N HIS A 110 7.42 12.85 -3.56
CA HIS A 110 8.28 13.01 -4.74
C HIS A 110 9.03 11.70 -5.07
N PRO A 111 8.96 11.17 -6.30
CA PRO A 111 9.54 9.88 -6.63
C PRO A 111 11.06 9.83 -6.38
N HIS A 112 11.52 8.82 -5.64
CA HIS A 112 12.97 8.64 -5.45
C HIS A 112 13.65 8.16 -6.74
N PRO A 113 14.78 8.77 -7.17
CA PRO A 113 15.45 8.42 -8.43
C PRO A 113 15.83 6.95 -8.56
N ASP A 114 16.24 6.30 -7.47
CA ASP A 114 16.64 4.88 -7.52
C ASP A 114 15.45 3.94 -7.68
N THR A 115 14.31 4.28 -7.06
CA THR A 115 13.08 3.51 -7.21
C THR A 115 12.51 3.67 -8.60
N VAL A 116 12.59 4.87 -9.20
CA VAL A 116 12.18 5.12 -10.59
C VAL A 116 12.93 4.22 -11.58
N LYS A 117 14.21 3.90 -11.32
CA LYS A 117 15.03 3.03 -12.19
C LYS A 117 14.56 1.58 -12.20
N VAL A 118 13.94 1.11 -11.11
CA VAL A 118 13.57 -0.30 -10.92
C VAL A 118 12.06 -0.54 -10.93
N ALA A 119 11.25 0.50 -10.72
CA ALA A 119 9.81 0.41 -10.73
C ALA A 119 9.29 0.09 -12.14
N SER A 120 8.46 -0.95 -12.23
CA SER A 120 7.75 -1.34 -13.44
C SER A 120 6.54 -0.44 -13.73
N GLN A 121 6.06 0.29 -12.73
CA GLN A 121 5.00 1.30 -12.84
C GLN A 121 5.04 2.24 -11.62
N LEU A 122 4.80 3.54 -11.86
CA LEU A 122 4.58 4.55 -10.82
C LEU A 122 3.12 5.03 -10.89
N VAL A 123 2.46 5.06 -9.73
CA VAL A 123 1.15 5.65 -9.49
C VAL A 123 1.35 6.69 -8.40
N ILE A 124 1.82 7.86 -8.80
CA ILE A 124 2.22 8.93 -7.88
C ILE A 124 1.44 10.19 -8.18
N ASP A 125 0.90 10.81 -7.14
CA ASP A 125 0.26 12.13 -7.20
C ASP A 125 0.81 13.02 -6.08
N GLU A 126 1.78 13.87 -6.43
CA GLU A 126 2.42 14.80 -5.49
C GLU A 126 1.49 15.90 -4.99
N SER A 127 0.29 16.04 -5.57
CA SER A 127 -0.73 16.99 -5.10
C SER A 127 -1.70 16.37 -4.08
N ALA A 128 -1.66 15.05 -3.91
CA ALA A 128 -2.49 14.34 -2.95
C ALA A 128 -1.99 14.58 -1.53
N ALA A 129 -2.93 14.77 -0.60
CA ALA A 129 -2.61 15.03 0.80
C ALA A 129 -2.05 13.79 1.53
N ALA A 130 -2.28 12.61 0.98
CA ALA A 130 -1.91 11.31 1.56
C ALA A 130 -1.90 10.23 0.48
N ALA A 131 -1.18 9.12 0.68
CA ALA A 131 -1.28 7.92 -0.15
C ALA A 131 -2.73 7.38 -0.19
N ALA A 132 -3.49 7.57 0.88
CA ALA A 132 -4.90 7.19 0.94
C ALA A 132 -5.77 7.92 -0.10
N GLU A 133 -5.44 9.17 -0.43
CA GLU A 133 -6.13 9.92 -1.48
C GLU A 133 -5.77 9.35 -2.87
N VAL A 134 -4.50 8.98 -3.09
CA VAL A 134 -4.07 8.28 -4.32
C VAL A 134 -4.82 6.97 -4.48
N VAL A 135 -4.96 6.18 -3.40
CA VAL A 135 -5.73 4.93 -3.40
C VAL A 135 -7.21 5.19 -3.66
N TYR A 136 -7.80 6.21 -3.04
CA TYR A 136 -9.20 6.60 -3.31
C TYR A 136 -9.43 6.93 -4.79
N ASN A 137 -8.49 7.62 -5.43
CA ASN A 137 -8.57 7.95 -6.85
C ASN A 137 -8.52 6.70 -7.75
N LEU A 138 -7.90 5.60 -7.29
CA LEU A 138 -7.93 4.30 -8.00
C LEU A 138 -9.29 3.60 -7.89
N TRP A 139 -10.09 3.87 -6.87
CA TRP A 139 -11.46 3.34 -6.77
C TRP A 139 -12.38 3.98 -7.81
N GLN A 140 -12.22 5.28 -8.11
CA GLN A 140 -13.15 6.03 -8.97
C GLN A 140 -13.37 5.41 -10.37
N PRO A 141 -12.31 5.04 -11.13
CA PRO A 141 -12.48 4.42 -12.44
C PRO A 141 -12.73 2.90 -12.39
N SER A 142 -12.74 2.28 -11.21
CA SER A 142 -12.75 0.80 -11.09
C SER A 142 -14.11 0.14 -11.29
N GLU A 143 -15.17 0.92 -11.53
CA GLU A 143 -16.59 0.48 -11.55
C GLU A 143 -17.01 -0.34 -10.31
N THR A 144 -16.20 -0.29 -9.26
CA THR A 144 -16.34 -1.09 -8.05
C THR A 144 -16.74 -0.19 -6.88
N THR A 145 -17.73 -0.62 -6.11
CA THR A 145 -18.19 0.15 -4.95
C THR A 145 -17.18 0.09 -3.81
N LEU A 146 -16.73 1.27 -3.37
CA LEU A 146 -15.99 1.46 -2.13
C LEU A 146 -16.90 1.11 -0.94
N GLY A 147 -16.50 0.13 -0.14
CA GLY A 147 -17.27 -0.28 1.03
C GLY A 147 -17.09 0.68 2.21
N ALA A 148 -17.99 0.62 3.18
CA ALA A 148 -17.93 1.47 4.37
C ALA A 148 -16.67 1.21 5.20
N HIS A 149 -16.11 0.00 5.15
CA HIS A 149 -14.91 -0.37 5.90
C HIS A 149 -13.67 0.28 5.28
N GLU A 150 -13.51 0.15 3.97
CA GLU A 150 -12.42 0.77 3.22
C GLU A 150 -12.52 2.30 3.27
N ALA A 151 -13.72 2.86 3.16
CA ALA A 151 -13.94 4.30 3.26
C ALA A 151 -13.52 4.87 4.63
N ARG A 152 -13.82 4.16 5.73
CA ARG A 152 -13.38 4.56 7.08
C ARG A 152 -11.86 4.50 7.24
N ALA A 153 -11.23 3.46 6.70
CA ALA A 153 -9.78 3.32 6.73
C ALA A 153 -9.10 4.46 5.96
N LEU A 154 -9.54 4.73 4.73
CA LEU A 154 -9.03 5.85 3.92
C LEU A 154 -9.23 7.20 4.62
N LEU A 155 -10.42 7.45 5.19
CA LEU A 155 -10.68 8.67 5.93
C LEU A 155 -9.78 8.82 7.16
N ALA A 156 -9.54 7.73 7.91
CA ALA A 156 -8.68 7.74 9.08
C ALA A 156 -7.22 8.06 8.71
N ALA A 157 -6.71 7.48 7.61
CA ALA A 157 -5.40 7.80 7.07
C ALA A 157 -5.27 9.29 6.74
N ILE A 158 -6.15 9.82 5.88
CA ILE A 158 -6.12 11.24 5.50
C ILE A 158 -6.23 12.14 6.73
N PHE A 159 -7.11 11.79 7.68
CA PHE A 159 -7.29 12.56 8.90
C PHE A 159 -6.02 12.62 9.75
N VAL A 160 -5.25 11.53 9.84
CA VAL A 160 -3.98 11.51 10.59
C VAL A 160 -2.89 12.27 9.84
N GLU A 161 -2.70 11.98 8.54
CA GLU A 161 -1.62 12.55 7.72
C GLU A 161 -1.72 14.08 7.63
N THR A 162 -2.93 14.58 7.43
CA THR A 162 -3.23 16.03 7.35
C THR A 162 -3.26 16.73 8.71
N LYS A 163 -2.89 16.06 9.81
CA LYS A 163 -3.03 16.55 11.19
C LYS A 163 -4.43 17.07 11.49
N HIS A 164 -5.44 16.26 11.17
CA HIS A 164 -6.86 16.58 11.33
C HIS A 164 -7.33 17.70 10.38
N PHE A 165 -6.89 17.65 9.12
CA PHE A 165 -7.17 18.64 8.07
C PHE A 165 -6.61 20.04 8.36
N LEU A 166 -5.58 20.14 9.21
CA LEU A 166 -4.87 21.39 9.47
C LEU A 166 -3.81 21.69 8.39
N LEU A 167 -3.31 20.65 7.72
CA LEU A 167 -2.38 20.73 6.61
C LEU A 167 -3.07 20.13 5.39
N ALA A 168 -3.29 20.93 4.35
CA ALA A 168 -3.83 20.51 3.06
C ALA A 168 -3.17 21.35 1.95
#